data_AF-A0A315X948-F1
#
_entry.id   AF-A0A315X948-F1
#
_cell.length_a   1.000
_cell.length_b   1.000
_cell.length_c   1.000
_cell.angle_alpha   90.00
_cell.angle_beta   90.00
_cell.angle_gamma   90.00
#
_symmetry.space_group_name_H-M   'P 1'
#
loop_
_entity.id
_entity.type
_entity.pdbx_description
1 polymer ?
#
loop_
_entity_poly.entity_id
_entity_poly.type
_entity_poly.pdbx_seq_one_letter_code
_entity_poly.pdbx_strand_id
1 'polypeptide(L)'
;MSIEHWRGEIDRVDEELLQLFNRRARYAIEIGLLKRRAGLPIEVPEREAAVIARMIEENEGPLDGDAIQRLFEAVINESRQSERAMLEG
;
A
#
# COMPACT_ATOMS: atom_id res chain seq x y z
N MET A 1 -29.87 13.76 3.62
CA MET A 1 -29.07 12.64 3.07
C MET A 1 -29.49 11.37 3.78
N SER A 2 -29.53 10.23 3.08
CA SER A 2 -29.92 8.92 3.66
C SER A 2 -28.70 8.02 3.89
N ILE A 3 -28.91 6.89 4.58
CA ILE A 3 -27.86 5.89 4.80
C ILE A 3 -27.39 5.29 3.47
N GLU A 4 -28.32 5.05 2.54
CA GLU A 4 -28.04 4.48 1.22
C GLU A 4 -27.15 5.38 0.39
N HIS A 5 -27.33 6.70 0.50
CA HIS A 5 -26.44 7.66 -0.16
C HIS A 5 -25.00 7.51 0.33
N TRP A 6 -24.78 7.50 1.64
CA TRP A 6 -23.43 7.36 2.20
C TRP A 6 -22.79 6.00 1.92
N ARG A 7 -23.59 4.93 1.87
CA ARG A 7 -23.10 3.61 1.41
C ARG A 7 -22.60 3.67 -0.02
N GLY A 8 -23.32 4.33 -0.92
CA GLY A 8 -22.87 4.53 -2.30
C GLY A 8 -21.59 5.37 -2.41
N GLU A 9 -21.37 6.34 -1.51
CA GLU A 9 -20.08 7.05 -1.46
C GLU A 9 -18.94 6.14 -0.98
N ILE A 10 -19.19 5.29 0.02
CA ILE A 10 -18.20 4.30 0.50
C ILE A 10 -17.84 3.32 -0.62
N ASP A 11 -18.83 2.78 -1.34
CA ASP A 11 -18.57 1.84 -2.44
C ASP A 11 -17.64 2.44 -3.50
N ARG A 12 -17.79 3.73 -3.83
CA ARG A 12 -16.91 4.42 -4.77
C ARG A 12 -15.49 4.58 -4.23
N VAL A 13 -15.36 4.95 -2.95
CA VAL A 13 -14.04 5.02 -2.30
C VAL A 13 -13.38 3.65 -2.31
N ASP A 14 -14.11 2.57 -2.03
CA ASP A 14 -13.59 1.21 -2.04
C ASP A 14 -13.11 0.77 -3.43
N GLU A 15 -13.84 1.14 -4.49
CA GLU A 15 -13.41 0.93 -5.88
C GLU A 15 -12.09 1.67 -6.19
N GLU A 16 -11.95 2.91 -5.75
CA GLU A 16 -10.71 3.69 -5.91
C GLU A 16 -9.56 3.07 -5.12
N LEU A 17 -9.79 2.68 -3.86
CA LEU A 17 -8.81 1.99 -3.02
C LEU A 17 -8.32 0.69 -3.67
N LEU A 18 -9.23 -0.12 -4.21
CA LEU A 18 -8.87 -1.36 -4.91
C LEU A 18 -7.95 -1.09 -6.11
N GLN A 19 -8.23 -0.05 -6.89
CA GLN A 19 -7.37 0.34 -8.02
C GLN A 19 -6.00 0.80 -7.54
N LEU A 20 -5.96 1.61 -6.48
CA LEU A 20 -4.71 2.12 -5.89
C LEU A 20 -3.84 1.02 -5.30
N PHE A 21 -4.43 0.07 -4.57
CA PHE A 21 -3.72 -1.08 -4.00
C PHE A 21 -3.09 -1.94 -5.09
N ASN A 22 -3.85 -2.29 -6.13
CA ASN A 22 -3.34 -3.06 -7.27
C ASN A 22 -2.21 -2.33 -7.99
N ARG A 23 -2.33 -1.01 -8.18
CA ARG A 23 -1.28 -0.21 -8.82
C ARG A 23 -0.01 -0.18 -7.97
N ARG A 24 -0.14 -0.03 -6.65
CA ARG A 24 1.00 -0.05 -5.72
C ARG A 24 1.71 -1.41 -5.72
N ALA A 25 0.97 -2.51 -5.71
CA ALA A 25 1.54 -3.87 -5.79
C ALA A 25 2.31 -4.09 -7.10
N ARG A 26 1.78 -3.62 -8.24
CA ARG A 26 2.50 -3.66 -9.53
C ARG A 26 3.82 -2.88 -9.48
N TYR A 27 3.84 -1.70 -8.85
CA TYR A 27 5.09 -0.95 -8.70
C TYR A 27 6.10 -1.66 -7.81
N ALA A 28 5.66 -2.33 -6.74
CA ALA A 28 6.56 -3.18 -5.95
C ALA A 28 7.16 -4.30 -6.80
N ILE A 29 6.35 -5.01 -7.60
CA ILE A 29 6.83 -6.05 -8.54
C ILE A 29 7.91 -5.50 -9.48
N GLU A 30 7.67 -4.37 -10.14
CA GLU A 30 8.64 -3.76 -11.07
C GLU A 30 9.95 -3.38 -10.38
N ILE A 31 9.87 -2.83 -9.16
CA ILE A 31 11.04 -2.52 -8.33
C ILE A 31 11.80 -3.81 -7.99
N GLY A 32 11.11 -4.87 -7.58
CA GLY A 32 11.69 -6.17 -7.28
C GLY A 32 12.41 -6.78 -8.48
N LEU A 33 11.82 -6.70 -9.68
CA LEU A 33 12.44 -7.15 -10.93
C LEU A 33 13.73 -6.39 -11.24
N LEU A 34 13.74 -5.07 -11.06
CA LEU A 34 14.94 -4.25 -11.25
C LEU A 34 16.03 -4.59 -10.23
N LYS A 35 15.68 -4.74 -8.94
CA LYS A 35 16.62 -5.12 -7.88
C LYS A 35 17.22 -6.50 -8.15
N ARG A 36 16.40 -7.48 -8.56
CA ARG A 36 16.86 -8.83 -8.92
C ARG A 36 17.87 -8.79 -10.07
N ARG A 37 17.59 -8.02 -11.13
CA ARG A 37 18.51 -7.85 -12.27
C ARG A 37 19.82 -7.18 -11.86
N ALA A 38 19.77 -6.28 -10.88
CA ALA A 38 20.94 -5.55 -10.37
C ALA A 38 21.70 -6.29 -9.24
N GLY A 39 21.23 -7.46 -8.79
CA GLY A 39 21.82 -8.17 -7.65
C GLY A 39 21.68 -7.43 -6.32
N LEU A 40 20.69 -6.53 -6.19
CA LEU A 40 20.44 -5.74 -4.99
C LEU A 40 19.51 -6.47 -4.01
N PRO A 41 19.59 -6.17 -2.70
CA PRO A 41 18.63 -6.66 -1.73
C PRO A 41 17.19 -6.26 -2.10
N ILE A 42 16.28 -7.25 -2.09
CA ILE A 42 14.86 -7.03 -2.38
C ILE A 42 14.21 -6.23 -1.24
N GLU A 43 14.52 -6.60 0.01
CA GLU A 43 13.96 -6.02 1.23
C GLU A 43 14.79 -4.86 1.76
N VAL A 44 14.14 -3.72 2.00
CA VAL A 44 14.76 -2.51 2.61
C VAL A 44 13.81 -1.98 3.69
N PRO A 45 13.88 -2.50 4.93
CA PRO A 45 12.96 -2.13 6.01
C PRO A 45 12.90 -0.63 6.32
N GLU A 46 14.04 0.07 6.18
CA GLU A 46 14.13 1.51 6.39
C GLU A 46 13.25 2.29 5.41
N ARG A 47 13.10 1.77 4.18
CA ARG A 47 12.26 2.41 3.16
C ARG A 47 10.79 2.37 3.57
N GLU A 48 10.34 1.27 4.17
CA GLU A 48 8.96 1.06 4.60
C GLU A 48 8.61 1.91 5.80
N ALA A 49 9.50 1.93 6.81
CA ALA A 49 9.38 2.83 7.96
C ALA A 49 9.26 4.30 7.51
N ALA A 50 10.07 4.72 6.54
CA ALA A 50 9.98 6.07 5.97
C ALA A 50 8.68 6.34 5.21
N VAL A 51 8.07 5.34 4.54
CA VAL A 51 6.73 5.50 3.95
C VAL A 51 5.71 5.72 5.06
N ILE A 52 5.68 4.86 6.06
CA ILE A 52 4.69 4.90 7.14
C ILE A 52 4.78 6.22 7.91
N ALA A 53 5.98 6.62 8.32
CA ALA A 53 6.20 7.87 9.04
C ALA A 53 5.66 9.07 8.25
N ARG A 54 5.94 9.13 6.94
CA ARG A 54 5.40 10.18 6.06
C ARG A 54 3.87 10.16 5.99
N MET A 55 3.24 8.98 5.89
CA MET A 55 1.78 8.89 5.82
C MET A 55 1.11 9.30 7.14
N ILE A 56 1.74 9.03 8.28
CA ILE A 56 1.27 9.51 9.59
C ILE A 56 1.40 11.04 9.67
N GLU A 57 2.52 11.60 9.21
CA GLU A 57 2.77 13.05 9.21
C GLU A 57 1.81 13.81 8.28
N GLU A 58 1.54 13.27 7.09
CA GLU A 58 0.65 13.89 6.08
C GLU A 58 -0.84 13.63 6.35
N ASN A 59 -1.21 12.87 7.39
CA ASN A 59 -2.61 12.54 7.67
C ASN A 59 -3.35 13.69 8.35
N GLU A 60 -4.17 14.40 7.56
CA GLU A 60 -5.12 15.41 8.03
C GLU A 60 -6.55 14.85 8.22
N GLY A 61 -6.71 13.53 8.08
CA GLY A 61 -7.98 12.84 8.13
C GLY A 61 -8.46 12.48 9.54
N PRO A 62 -9.67 11.91 9.66
CA PRO A 62 -10.26 11.55 10.95
C PRO A 62 -9.66 10.29 11.59
N LEU A 63 -8.77 9.58 10.89
CA LEU A 63 -8.06 8.41 11.42
C LEU A 63 -6.88 8.88 12.28
N ASP A 64 -6.63 8.19 13.39
CA ASP A 64 -5.42 8.45 14.19
C ASP A 64 -4.16 7.85 13.54
N GLY A 65 -3.00 8.26 14.05
CA GLY A 65 -1.70 7.80 13.52
C GLY A 65 -1.54 6.28 13.57
N ASP A 66 -2.05 5.63 14.62
CA ASP A 66 -1.98 4.18 14.78
C ASP A 66 -2.84 3.46 13.72
N ALA A 67 -4.01 4.00 13.37
CA ALA A 67 -4.84 3.46 12.30
C ALA A 67 -4.17 3.61 10.93
N ILE A 68 -3.58 4.78 10.66
CA ILE A 68 -2.79 5.00 9.44
C ILE A 68 -1.62 4.02 9.36
N GLN A 69 -0.89 3.85 10.46
CA GLN A 69 0.19 2.87 10.54
C GLN A 69 -0.28 1.47 10.13
N ARG A 70 -1.31 0.93 10.80
CA ARG A 70 -1.81 -0.43 10.52
C ARG A 70 -2.26 -0.60 9.06
N LEU A 71 -2.94 0.40 8.50
CA LEU A 71 -3.39 0.35 7.10
C LEU A 71 -2.21 0.31 6.13
N PHE A 72 -1.22 1.19 6.30
CA PHE A 72 -0.07 1.23 5.40
C PHE A 72 0.87 0.03 5.58
N GLU A 73 1.03 -0.50 6.79
CA GLU A 73 1.73 -1.77 7.03
C GLU A 73 1.07 -2.92 6.28
N ALA A 74 -0.26 -3.06 6.36
CA ALA A 74 -0.99 -4.10 5.62
C ALA A 74 -0.79 -3.95 4.10
N VAL A 75 -0.95 -2.74 3.57
CA VAL A 75 -0.76 -2.47 2.13
C VAL A 75 0.68 -2.74 1.68
N ILE A 76 1.68 -2.39 2.50
CA ILE A 76 3.09 -2.71 2.25
C ILE A 76 3.28 -4.22 2.20
N ASN A 77 2.80 -4.94 3.21
CA ASN A 77 2.96 -6.39 3.33
C ASN A 77 2.33 -7.15 2.16
N GLU A 78 1.11 -6.80 1.76
CA GLU A 78 0.45 -7.45 0.62
C GLU A 78 1.14 -7.15 -0.72
N SER A 79 1.67 -5.93 -0.88
CA SER A 79 2.47 -5.59 -2.06
C SER A 79 3.76 -6.40 -2.14
N ARG A 80 4.41 -6.64 -1.00
CA ARG A 80 5.61 -7.48 -0.91
C ARG A 80 5.32 -8.96 -1.17
N GLN A 81 4.21 -9.47 -0.63
CA GLN A 81 3.79 -10.85 -0.91
C GLN A 81 3.56 -11.05 -2.42
N SER A 82 2.91 -10.08 -3.07
CA SER A 82 2.71 -10.09 -4.52
C SER A 82 4.04 -10.01 -5.31
N GLU A 83 4.98 -9.15 -4.87
CA GLU A 83 6.33 -9.07 -5.43
C GLU A 83 7.06 -10.42 -5.34
N ARG A 84 7.12 -11.02 -4.15
CA ARG A 84 7.80 -12.31 -3.93
C ARG A 84 7.20 -13.42 -4.76
N ALA A 85 5.88 -13.55 -4.77
CA ALA A 85 5.18 -14.57 -5.56
C ALA A 85 5.51 -14.47 -7.06
N MET A 86 5.65 -13.25 -7.60
CA MET A 86 6.04 -13.04 -9.01
C MET A 86 7.52 -13.33 -9.28
N LEU A 87 8.41 -13.11 -8.31
CA LEU A 87 9.84 -13.35 -8.49
C LEU A 87 10.24 -14.83 -8.29
N GLU A 88 9.46 -15.58 -7.52
CA GLU A 88 9.67 -17.00 -7.23
C GLU A 88 9.03 -17.94 -8.26
N GLY A 89 8.03 -17.47 -9.01
CA GLY A 89 7.45 -18.16 -10.17
C GLY A 89 8.29 -18.02 -11.43
#